data_AF-A0A838UF75-F1
#
_entry.id   AF-A0A838UF75-F1
#
_cell.length_a   1.000
_cell.length_b   1.000
_cell.length_c   1.000
_cell.angle_alpha   90.00
_cell.angle_beta   90.00
_cell.angle_gamma   90.00
#
_symmetry.space_group_name_H-M   'P 1'
#
loop_
_entity.id
_entity.type
_entity.pdbx_description
1 polymer ?
#
loop_
_entity_poly.entity_id
_entity_poly.type
_entity_poly.pdbx_seq_one_letter_code
_entity_poly.pdbx_strand_id
1 'polypeptide(L)'
;GGAKAGGLVGIAGRAGTITYAYATGAVTNPGGGATGGLVADNAGAIQGAYAAGAVSGGAQRGGLIGLDHPSAPRAVADAYSDTDAGLTTFPLRSGLPPGFDPTIWGQDASLNGGLPYLRATPPS
;
A
#
# COMPACT_ATOMS: atom_id res chain seq x y z
N GLY A 1 -11.90 9.14 -20.25
CA GLY A 1 -11.87 7.93 -19.39
C GLY A 1 -11.05 8.24 -18.16
N GLY A 2 -11.54 7.91 -16.97
CA GLY A 2 -10.83 8.23 -15.72
C GLY A 2 -9.58 7.37 -15.56
N ALA A 3 -8.41 7.99 -15.43
CA ALA A 3 -7.14 7.30 -15.22
C ALA A 3 -7.11 6.62 -13.83
N LYS A 4 -6.62 5.39 -13.74
CA LYS A 4 -6.44 4.65 -12.47
C LYS A 4 -4.95 4.41 -12.24
N ALA A 5 -4.43 4.85 -11.09
CA ALA A 5 -3.00 4.75 -10.76
C ALA A 5 -2.80 4.15 -9.36
N GLY A 6 -2.11 3.01 -9.30
CA GLY A 6 -1.67 2.38 -8.06
C GLY A 6 -0.16 2.20 -8.08
N GLY A 7 0.49 2.31 -6.91
CA GLY A 7 1.95 2.16 -6.81
C GLY A 7 2.44 0.75 -7.13
N LEU A 8 1.56 -0.26 -6.99
CA LEU A 8 1.83 -1.64 -7.43
C LEU A 8 0.80 -2.12 -8.46
N VAL A 9 -0.49 -1.85 -8.25
CA VAL A 9 -1.57 -2.40 -9.08
C VAL A 9 -2.59 -1.31 -9.46
N GLY A 10 -2.89 -1.17 -10.76
CA GLY A 10 -3.95 -0.26 -11.21
C GLY A 10 -5.35 -0.73 -10.81
N ILE A 11 -5.70 -1.99 -11.10
CA ILE A 11 -7.00 -2.59 -10.78
C ILE A 11 -6.80 -4.01 -10.26
N ALA A 12 -7.36 -4.32 -9.09
CA ALA A 12 -7.44 -5.66 -8.53
C ALA A 12 -8.89 -6.17 -8.63
N GLY A 13 -9.13 -7.15 -9.51
CA GLY A 13 -10.46 -7.73 -9.70
C GLY A 13 -10.92 -8.64 -8.55
N ARG A 14 -12.18 -9.11 -8.60
CA ARG A 14 -12.80 -9.92 -7.53
C ARG A 14 -12.06 -11.21 -7.17
N ALA A 15 -11.41 -11.84 -8.15
CA ALA A 15 -10.60 -13.05 -7.95
C ALA A 15 -9.11 -12.74 -7.68
N GLY A 16 -8.73 -11.47 -7.68
CA GLY A 16 -7.36 -11.03 -7.41
C GLY A 16 -7.06 -11.05 -5.91
N THR A 17 -5.91 -11.62 -5.57
CA THR A 17 -5.37 -11.61 -4.21
C THR A 17 -4.02 -10.91 -4.21
N ILE A 18 -3.88 -9.89 -3.36
CA ILE A 18 -2.60 -9.22 -3.11
C ILE A 18 -2.18 -9.55 -1.70
N THR A 19 -1.11 -10.33 -1.57
CA THR A 19 -0.60 -10.82 -0.29
C THR A 19 0.86 -10.44 -0.13
N TYR A 20 1.21 -9.95 1.05
CA TYR A 20 2.60 -9.65 1.42
C TYR A 20 3.31 -8.70 0.45
N ALA A 21 2.66 -7.58 0.12
CA ALA A 21 3.09 -6.65 -0.91
C ALA A 21 3.35 -5.25 -0.36
N TYR A 22 4.23 -4.48 -1.01
CA TYR A 22 4.47 -3.11 -0.61
C TYR A 22 4.78 -2.17 -1.77
N ALA A 23 4.48 -0.88 -1.57
CA ALA A 23 4.79 0.18 -2.52
C ALA A 23 5.36 1.41 -1.79
N THR A 24 6.57 1.83 -2.16
CA THR A 24 7.26 3.00 -1.58
C THR A 24 7.38 4.17 -2.55
N GLY A 25 7.16 3.93 -3.86
CA GLY A 25 7.23 4.97 -4.88
C GLY A 25 6.05 5.93 -4.83
N ALA A 26 6.30 7.21 -5.11
CA ALA A 26 5.25 8.21 -5.20
C ALA A 26 4.28 7.91 -6.37
N VAL A 27 2.99 8.13 -6.14
CA VAL A 27 1.93 7.90 -7.13
C VAL A 27 1.24 9.23 -7.43
N THR A 28 1.24 9.63 -8.70
CA THR A 28 0.63 10.88 -9.15
C THR A 28 -0.36 10.62 -10.29
N ASN A 29 -1.60 11.08 -10.13
CA ASN A 29 -2.63 10.92 -11.15
C ASN A 29 -3.37 12.25 -11.42
N PRO A 30 -2.92 13.05 -12.40
CA PRO A 30 -3.58 14.31 -12.73
C PRO A 30 -4.95 14.13 -13.42
N GLY A 31 -5.26 12.93 -13.92
CA GLY A 31 -6.43 12.64 -14.76
C GLY A 31 -7.76 12.43 -14.01
N GLY A 32 -7.81 12.69 -12.70
CA GLY A 32 -9.06 12.76 -11.93
C GLY A 32 -9.74 11.41 -11.63
N GLY A 33 -9.14 10.25 -11.92
CA GLY A 33 -9.69 8.96 -11.50
C GLY A 33 -9.20 8.51 -10.12
N ALA A 34 -9.18 7.19 -9.88
CA ALA A 34 -8.76 6.63 -8.60
C ALA A 34 -7.24 6.56 -8.48
N THR A 35 -6.73 6.88 -7.29
CA THR A 35 -5.30 6.89 -6.97
C THR A 35 -5.08 6.24 -5.62
N GLY A 36 -4.29 5.18 -5.59
CA GLY A 36 -3.91 4.49 -4.35
C GLY A 36 -2.42 4.32 -4.23
N GLY A 37 -1.88 4.34 -3.01
CA GLY A 37 -0.45 4.09 -2.80
C GLY A 37 -0.04 2.66 -3.18
N LEU A 38 -0.92 1.67 -3.01
CA LEU A 38 -0.71 0.29 -3.47
C LEU A 38 -1.63 -0.05 -4.65
N VAL A 39 -2.94 0.15 -4.50
CA VAL A 39 -3.96 -0.26 -5.48
C VAL A 39 -4.88 0.90 -5.83
N ALA A 40 -5.09 1.21 -7.11
CA ALA A 40 -6.03 2.29 -7.45
C ALA A 40 -7.50 1.89 -7.26
N ASP A 41 -7.88 0.72 -7.74
CA ASP A 41 -9.24 0.19 -7.69
C ASP A 41 -9.21 -1.28 -7.24
N ASN A 42 -9.85 -1.58 -6.11
CA ASN A 42 -9.84 -2.91 -5.51
C ASN A 42 -11.26 -3.49 -5.43
N ALA A 43 -11.44 -4.71 -5.92
CA ALA A 43 -12.61 -5.55 -5.68
C ALA A 43 -12.25 -6.92 -5.09
N GLY A 44 -10.96 -7.18 -4.88
CA GLY A 44 -10.39 -8.44 -4.38
C GLY A 44 -9.84 -8.33 -2.96
N ALA A 45 -9.11 -9.36 -2.53
CA ALA A 45 -8.55 -9.42 -1.18
C ALA A 45 -7.14 -8.81 -1.12
N ILE A 46 -6.89 -8.04 -0.07
CA ILE A 46 -5.57 -7.50 0.25
C ILE A 46 -5.20 -7.91 1.67
N GLN A 47 -4.04 -8.54 1.83
CA GLN A 47 -3.56 -9.05 3.11
C GLN A 47 -2.07 -8.80 3.32
N GLY A 48 -1.72 -8.25 4.48
CA GLY A 48 -0.33 -8.03 4.88
C GLY A 48 0.41 -7.11 3.91
N ALA A 49 -0.24 -6.04 3.45
CA ALA A 49 0.32 -5.14 2.44
C ALA A 49 0.26 -3.68 2.90
N TYR A 50 1.27 -2.89 2.55
CA TYR A 50 1.36 -1.48 2.94
C TYR A 50 1.80 -0.59 1.77
N ALA A 51 1.57 0.71 1.92
CA ALA A 51 2.12 1.73 1.04
C ALA A 51 2.77 2.83 1.87
N ALA A 52 3.84 3.40 1.36
CA ALA A 52 4.62 4.46 2.00
C ALA A 52 4.93 5.63 1.04
N GLY A 53 4.70 5.45 -0.27
CA GLY A 53 4.90 6.50 -1.26
C GLY A 53 3.82 7.60 -1.17
N ALA A 54 4.22 8.84 -1.41
CA ALA A 54 3.29 9.97 -1.43
C ALA A 54 2.26 9.79 -2.56
N VAL A 55 0.98 10.02 -2.25
CA VAL A 55 -0.11 9.91 -3.23
C VAL A 55 -0.66 11.30 -3.55
N SER A 56 -0.67 11.68 -4.82
CA SER A 56 -1.17 12.99 -5.28
C SER A 56 -2.04 12.90 -6.53
N GLY A 57 -2.97 13.85 -6.68
CA GLY A 57 -3.95 13.84 -7.77
C GLY A 57 -5.03 12.75 -7.65
N GLY A 58 -5.99 12.77 -8.57
CA GLY A 58 -7.16 11.89 -8.59
C GLY A 58 -8.32 12.42 -7.75
N ALA A 59 -9.54 12.02 -8.15
CA ALA A 59 -10.76 12.35 -7.42
C ALA A 59 -11.02 11.41 -6.24
N GLN A 60 -10.56 10.16 -6.34
CA GLN A 60 -10.67 9.16 -5.26
C GLN A 60 -9.27 8.76 -4.85
N ARG A 61 -8.83 9.25 -3.68
CA ARG A 61 -7.45 9.13 -3.23
C ARG A 61 -7.40 8.40 -1.90
N GLY A 62 -6.50 7.41 -1.79
CA GLY A 62 -6.22 6.77 -0.51
C GLY A 62 -4.76 6.33 -0.40
N GLY A 63 -4.28 6.28 0.84
CA GLY A 63 -2.90 5.90 1.15
C GLY A 63 -2.56 4.48 0.69
N LEU A 64 -3.51 3.54 0.78
CA LEU A 64 -3.33 2.16 0.31
C LEU A 64 -4.17 1.86 -0.94
N ILE A 65 -5.48 2.10 -0.86
CA ILE A 65 -6.47 1.85 -1.91
C ILE A 65 -7.13 3.18 -2.31
N GLY A 66 -7.24 3.47 -3.61
CA GLY A 66 -7.96 4.67 -4.09
C GLY A 66 -9.49 4.52 -4.07
N LEU A 67 -10.00 3.44 -4.65
CA LEU A 67 -11.40 3.04 -4.68
C LEU A 67 -11.53 1.57 -4.25
N ASP A 68 -12.37 1.30 -3.26
CA ASP A 68 -12.58 -0.04 -2.71
C ASP A 68 -14.02 -0.50 -2.92
N HIS A 69 -14.20 -1.71 -3.45
CA HIS A 69 -15.47 -2.37 -3.66
C HIS A 69 -15.61 -3.51 -2.63
N PRO A 70 -16.61 -3.43 -1.71
CA PRO A 70 -16.72 -4.36 -0.60
C PRO A 70 -17.17 -5.75 -1.08
N SER A 71 -16.19 -6.61 -1.40
CA SER A 71 -16.44 -8.04 -1.66
C SER A 71 -15.40 -9.00 -1.07
N ALA A 72 -14.41 -8.53 -0.30
CA ALA A 72 -13.35 -9.37 0.24
C ALA A 72 -13.01 -9.07 1.72
N PRO A 73 -12.57 -10.06 2.51
CA PRO A 73 -12.09 -9.87 3.87
C PRO A 73 -10.86 -8.97 3.88
N ARG A 74 -10.88 -7.99 4.78
CA ARG A 74 -9.87 -6.93 4.90
C ARG A 74 -8.84 -7.34 5.94
N ALA A 75 -7.57 -7.36 5.56
CA ALA A 75 -6.50 -6.97 6.45
C ALA A 75 -5.88 -5.70 5.86
N VAL A 76 -6.65 -4.60 5.91
CA VAL A 76 -6.09 -3.24 5.83
C VAL A 76 -5.46 -2.98 7.18
N ALA A 77 -4.29 -3.56 7.40
CA ALA A 77 -3.43 -3.16 8.49
C ALA A 77 -2.54 -2.06 7.91
N ASP A 78 -2.59 -0.88 8.52
CA ASP A 78 -1.44 0.02 8.51
C ASP A 78 -1.19 0.71 7.14
N ALA A 79 -2.19 1.46 6.67
CA ALA A 79 -2.10 2.36 5.54
C ALA A 79 -1.50 3.71 5.98
N TYR A 80 -0.29 4.02 5.50
CA TYR A 80 0.42 5.24 5.90
C TYR A 80 0.65 6.17 4.72
N SER A 81 0.37 7.46 4.89
CA SER A 81 0.78 8.50 3.94
C SER A 81 1.50 9.60 4.70
N ASP A 82 2.63 10.05 4.16
CA ASP A 82 3.38 11.19 4.68
C ASP A 82 2.83 12.54 4.16
N THR A 83 1.67 12.51 3.50
CA THR A 83 0.95 13.71 3.06
C THR A 83 -0.54 13.58 3.35
N ASP A 84 -1.04 14.64 4.00
CA ASP A 84 -2.41 15.07 4.28
C ASP A 84 -3.47 13.95 4.45
N ALA A 85 -3.86 13.71 5.71
CA ALA A 85 -4.93 12.84 6.20
C ALA A 85 -4.70 11.32 6.29
N GLY A 86 -3.47 10.82 6.19
CA GLY A 86 -3.12 9.43 6.53
C GLY A 86 -2.23 9.31 7.77
N LEU A 87 -2.21 8.11 8.38
CA LEU A 87 -1.25 7.77 9.44
C LEU A 87 0.19 7.94 8.89
N THR A 88 1.13 8.45 9.66
CA THR A 88 2.52 8.64 9.18
C THR A 88 3.26 7.30 9.13
N THR A 89 4.25 7.10 8.25
CA THR A 89 5.01 5.82 8.19
C THR A 89 5.87 5.54 9.43
N PHE A 90 5.80 6.40 10.45
CA PHE A 90 6.58 6.32 11.68
C PHE A 90 6.35 5.02 12.49
N PRO A 91 5.11 4.52 12.67
CA PRO A 91 4.87 3.26 13.38
C PRO A 91 5.44 2.03 12.64
N LEU A 92 5.59 2.10 11.29
CA LEU A 92 6.27 1.03 10.54
C LEU A 92 7.76 0.95 10.82
N ARG A 93 8.36 2.01 11.37
CA ARG A 93 9.78 2.06 11.70
C ARG A 93 10.07 1.61 13.13
N SER A 94 9.04 1.41 13.96
CA SER A 94 9.19 0.98 15.36
C SER A 94 8.96 -0.51 15.58
N GLY A 95 8.39 -1.23 14.62
CA GLY A 95 8.30 -2.69 14.63
C GLY A 95 7.53 -3.24 13.42
N LEU A 96 7.58 -4.57 13.23
CA LEU A 96 6.65 -5.24 12.32
C LEU A 96 5.21 -5.08 12.86
N PRO A 97 4.26 -4.56 12.07
CA PRO A 97 2.91 -4.40 12.54
C PRO A 97 2.17 -5.74 12.75
N PRO A 98 1.08 -5.75 13.54
CA PRO A 98 0.23 -6.93 13.68
C PRO A 98 -0.22 -7.48 12.31
N GLY A 99 0.03 -8.77 12.08
CA GLY A 99 -0.29 -9.45 10.80
C GLY A 99 0.88 -9.55 9.81
N PHE A 100 2.01 -8.90 10.09
CA PHE A 100 3.27 -9.13 9.38
C PHE A 100 4.02 -10.28 10.05
N ASP A 101 4.01 -11.46 9.44
CA ASP A 101 4.73 -12.62 9.95
C ASP A 101 6.24 -12.34 9.99
N PRO A 102 6.91 -12.39 11.16
CA PRO A 102 8.33 -12.08 11.29
C PRO A 102 9.26 -13.08 10.58
N THR A 103 8.73 -14.22 10.13
CA THR A 103 9.45 -15.19 9.29
C THR A 103 9.43 -14.80 7.81
N ILE A 104 8.40 -14.07 7.36
CA ILE A 104 8.26 -13.57 5.98
C ILE A 104 8.84 -12.16 5.86
N TRP A 105 8.63 -11.34 6.89
CA TRP A 105 9.00 -9.93 6.92
C TRP A 105 10.20 -9.68 7.83
N GLY A 106 11.09 -8.81 7.36
CA GLY A 106 12.17 -8.22 8.11
C GLY A 106 11.89 -6.74 8.35
N GLN A 107 12.49 -6.20 9.40
CA GLN A 107 12.55 -4.77 9.64
C GLN A 107 13.93 -4.48 10.21
N ASP A 108 14.63 -3.52 9.62
CA ASP A 108 15.94 -3.08 10.08
C ASP A 108 16.02 -1.57 9.84
N ALA A 109 16.40 -0.79 10.85
CA ALA A 109 16.49 0.67 10.76
C ALA A 109 17.48 1.14 9.68
N SER A 110 18.46 0.31 9.31
CA SER A 110 19.45 0.58 8.28
C SER A 110 19.01 0.20 6.86
N LEU A 111 17.95 -0.61 6.73
CA LEU A 111 17.45 -1.10 5.43
C LEU A 111 16.06 -0.51 5.13
N ASN A 112 15.76 -0.25 3.86
CA ASN A 112 14.44 0.26 3.43
C ASN A 112 13.96 1.51 4.19
N GLY A 113 14.88 2.35 4.70
CA GLY A 113 14.55 3.51 5.55
C GLY A 113 13.88 3.15 6.89
N GLY A 114 14.08 1.93 7.38
CA GLY A 114 13.44 1.39 8.59
C GLY A 114 12.07 0.76 8.35
N LEU A 115 11.58 0.73 7.11
CA LEU A 115 10.29 0.12 6.78
C LEU A 115 10.41 -1.41 6.69
N PRO A 116 9.31 -2.16 6.94
CA PRO A 116 9.28 -3.60 6.71
C PRO A 116 9.71 -3.96 5.28
N TYR A 117 10.33 -5.12 5.08
CA TYR A 117 10.67 -5.62 3.76
C TYR A 117 10.54 -7.15 3.74
N LEU A 118 10.37 -7.73 2.56
CA LEU A 118 10.32 -9.18 2.41
C LEU A 118 11.72 -9.75 2.65
N ARG A 119 11.87 -10.68 3.60
CA ARG A 119 13.15 -11.35 3.87
C ARG A 119 13.69 -12.13 2.67
N ALA A 120 12.80 -12.59 1.79
CA ALA A 120 13.15 -13.27 0.56
C ALA A 120 13.83 -12.34 -0.47
N THR A 121 13.60 -11.03 -0.38
CA THR A 121 14.14 -10.02 -1.29
C THR A 121 14.51 -8.74 -0.52
N PRO A 122 15.54 -8.79 0.34
CA PRO A 122 15.94 -7.64 1.11
C PRO A 122 16.45 -6.52 0.19
N PRO A 123 16.11 -5.25 0.46
CA PRO A 123 16.65 -4.13 -0.28
C PRO A 123 18.16 -3.99 -0.03
N SER A 124 18.89 -3.67 -1.09
CA SER A 124 20.34 -3.43 -1.10
C SER A 124 20.73 -2.12 -0.43
#